data_AF-A0A3D2M602-F1
#
_entry.id   AF-A0A3D2M602-F1
#
_cell.length_a   1.000
_cell.length_b   1.000
_cell.length_c   1.000
_cell.angle_alpha   90.00
_cell.angle_beta   90.00
_cell.angle_gamma   90.00
#
_symmetry.space_group_name_H-M   'P 1'
#
loop_
_entity.id
_entity.type
_entity.pdbx_description
1 polymer ?
#
loop_
_entity_poly.entity_id
_entity_poly.type
_entity_poly.pdbx_seq_one_letter_code
_entity_poly.pdbx_strand_id
1 'polypeptide(L)' 'VCVDSGDVIEFFDSEIEKLQKEIVKRHGYELVDHNLVLYVRKKAD' A
#
# COMPACT_ATOMS: atom_id res chain seq x y z
N VAL A 1 -2.88 -6.85 -6.50
CA VAL A 1 -3.81 -7.83 -7.13
C VAL A 1 -4.04 -7.44 -8.57
N CYS A 2 -3.76 -8.33 -9.52
CA CYS A 2 -4.08 -8.11 -10.93
C CYS A 2 -5.59 -8.31 -11.14
N VAL A 3 -6.29 -7.29 -11.62
CA VAL A 3 -7.76 -7.36 -11.78
C VAL A 3 -8.21 -8.27 -12.91
N ASP A 4 -7.32 -8.55 -13.87
CA ASP A 4 -7.67 -9.38 -15.03
C ASP A 4 -7.33 -10.86 -14.81
N SER A 5 -6.26 -11.19 -14.06
CA SER A 5 -5.83 -12.58 -13.82
C SER A 5 -6.11 -13.10 -12.41
N GLY A 6 -6.34 -12.22 -11.44
CA GLY A 6 -6.44 -12.59 -10.02
C GLY A 6 -5.10 -12.78 -9.32
N ASP A 7 -3.97 -12.62 -10.03
CA ASP A 7 -2.63 -12.79 -9.45
C ASP A 7 -2.41 -11.84 -8.26
N VAL A 8 -1.84 -12.39 -7.19
CA VAL A 8 -1.50 -11.65 -5.97
C VAL A 8 0.01 -11.61 -5.84
N ILE A 9 0.54 -10.41 -5.62
CA ILE A 9 1.95 -10.15 -5.34
C ILE A 9 1.99 -9.42 -4.01
N GLU A 10 2.66 -10.02 -3.04
CA GLU A 10 2.96 -9.37 -1.76
C GLU A 10 4.17 -8.45 -1.93
N PHE A 11 4.12 -7.28 -1.29
CA PHE A 11 5.22 -6.34 -1.32
C PHE A 11 5.39 -5.67 0.05
N PHE A 12 6.61 -5.21 0.29
CA PHE A 12 6.96 -4.36 1.42
C PHE A 12 7.80 -3.20 0.88
N ASP A 13 7.41 -1.98 1.22
CA ASP A 13 8.11 -0.76 0.81
C ASP A 13 8.34 0.14 2.03
N SER A 14 9.60 0.37 2.37
CA SER A 14 9.97 1.10 3.58
C SER A 14 9.63 2.60 3.51
N GLU A 15 9.53 3.18 2.32
CA GLU A 15 9.19 4.59 2.14
C GLU A 15 7.70 4.81 2.37
N ILE A 16 6.84 3.91 1.87
CA ILE A 16 5.39 3.91 2.14
C ILE A 16 5.11 3.82 3.64
N GLU A 17 5.76 2.87 4.33
CA GLU A 17 5.58 2.66 5.77
C GLU A 17 6.01 3.88 6.60
N LYS A 18 7.11 4.54 6.20
CA LYS A 18 7.55 5.79 6.82
C LYS A 18 6.52 6.90 6.62
N LEU A 19 6.00 7.04 5.40
CA LEU A 19 5.03 8.09 5.07
C LEU A 19 3.72 7.91 5.84
N GLN A 20 3.20 6.70 5.96
CA GLN A 20 1.99 6.41 6.75
C GLN A 20 2.14 6.85 8.22
N LYS A 21 3.28 6.51 8.84
CA LYS A 21 3.61 6.94 10.22
C LYS A 21 3.69 8.46 10.35
N GLU A 22 4.29 9.14 9.38
CA GLU A 22 4.37 10.61 9.37
C GLU A 22 3.00 11.28 9.18
N ILE A 23 2.11 10.69 8.39
CA ILE A 23 0.75 11.22 8.17
C ILE A 23 -0.06 11.15 9.47
N VAL A 24 -0.11 10.00 10.15
CA VAL A 24 -0.88 9.89 11.39
C VAL A 24 -0.33 10.81 12.48
N LYS A 25 1.01 10.92 12.58
CA LYS A 25 1.68 11.80 13.54
C LYS A 25 1.29 13.26 13.33
N ARG A 26 1.20 13.71 12.07
CA ARG A 26 0.78 15.09 11.73
C ARG A 26 -0.66 15.40 12.16
N HIS A 27 -1.50 14.38 12.28
CA HIS A 27 -2.90 14.52 12.69
C HIS A 27 -3.12 14.20 14.18
N GLY A 28 -2.06 13.93 14.94
CA GLY A 28 -2.14 13.62 16.37
C GLY A 28 -2.65 12.21 16.68
N TYR A 29 -2.53 11.27 15.75
CA TYR A 29 -2.93 9.87 15.92
C TYR A 29 -1.74 8.91 15.97
N GLU A 30 -1.96 7.75 16.56
CA GLU A 30 -1.07 6.59 16.51
C GLU A 30 -1.57 5.61 15.43
N LEU A 31 -0.64 5.07 14.63
CA LEU A 31 -0.98 4.04 13.64
C LEU A 31 -1.07 2.69 14.35
N VAL A 32 -2.29 2.17 14.50
CA VAL A 32 -2.54 0.86 15.12
C VAL A 32 -2.49 -0.27 14.10
N ASP A 33 -3.06 -0.06 12.91
CA ASP A 33 -3.09 -1.02 11.81
C ASP A 33 -3.33 -0.31 10.48
N HIS A 34 -2.97 -0.96 9.37
CA HIS A 34 -3.28 -0.52 8.01
C HIS A 34 -3.41 -1.69 7.05
N ASN A 35 -4.22 -1.50 6.01
CA ASN A 35 -4.31 -2.42 4.89
C ASN A 35 -4.09 -1.64 3.58
N LEU A 36 -3.08 -2.05 2.81
CA LEU A 36 -2.75 -1.46 1.53
C LEU A 36 -2.82 -2.53 0.43
N VAL A 37 -3.80 -2.38 -0.46
CA VAL A 37 -3.93 -3.21 -1.66
C VAL A 37 -3.86 -2.33 -2.90
N LEU A 38 -2.93 -2.66 -3.79
CA LEU A 38 -2.87 -2.05 -5.12
C LEU A 38 -3.56 -2.98 -6.12
N TYR A 39 -4.64 -2.49 -6.74
CA TYR A 39 -5.30 -3.15 -7.85
C TYR A 39 -4.66 -2.68 -9.15
N VAL A 40 -4.08 -3.62 -9.90
CA VAL A 40 -3.24 -3.33 -11.06
C VAL A 40 -3.74 -4.08 -12.29
N ARG A 41 -3.35 -3.59 -13.46
CA ARG A 41 -3.47 -4.28 -14.75
C ARG A 41 -2.09 -4.36 -15.38
N LYS A 42 -1.81 -5.41 -16.15
CA LYS A 42 -0.57 -5.49 -16.94
C LYS A 42 -0.50 -4.30 -17.88
N LYS A 43 0.64 -3.61 -17.90
CA LYS A 43 0.87 -2.53 -18.85
C LYS A 43 0.87 -3.14 -20.26
N ALA A 44 0.08 -2.58 -21.17
CA ALA A 44 0.28 -2.82 -22.59
C ALA A 44 1.51 -2.02 -23.00
N ASP A 45 2.53 -2.69 -23.51
CA ASP A 45 3.73 -2.03 -24.04
C ASP A 45 3.38 -1.17 -25.27
#